data_AF-A0AAP3WF95-F1
#
_entry.id   AF-A0AAP3WF95-F1
#
_cell.length_a   1.000
_cell.length_b   1.000
_cell.length_c   1.000
_cell.angle_alpha   90.00
_cell.angle_beta   90.00
_cell.angle_gamma   90.00
#
_symmetry.space_group_name_H-M   'P 1'
#
loop_
_entity.id
_entity.type
_entity.pdbx_description
1 polymer ?
#
loop_
_entity_poly.entity_id
_entity_poly.type
_entity_poly.pdbx_seq_one_letter_code
_entity_poly.pdbx_strand_id
1 'polypeptide(L)'
;MKSIFSTFKGLHKDGKPLDFLATWKKTFDKASERETILFQKMYCDSWFTTNTPQMSLTAEALVGKYNLRFMATLIGDESPTPMRRSDGFDVWTKEIPRVGHKFPMYARDYRKLMEVYENPRLSESAKVKQIEKLITHDMKDAYLGCKDVMDFIALTAFSNWGVAQFVPEINNPGGRKYEVDYQMPETNKLVSAFLWNSANTKAGKLSPVLMLSAICSDLRNRGIEPGEILMSQDLYFWLRMDETTRLLVHGNDKKAQTVTTAQMADLLAGNEIPPVTVITRKMGMDMDGKRKSLEPWNHNFICIKPAGVIGEIQPAIEDSELIEEDDVDYMNAGGGIRIAKWRTGESTGQVAAEYTQGSGRLLPLITEIGAIICLQVRGFEEKEVPADANGVARTYWTKSEFESATALEVG
;
A
#
# COMPACT_ATOMS: atom_id res chain seq x y z
N MET A 1 -19.27 5.65 29.67
CA MET A 1 -18.32 5.63 30.82
C MET A 1 -16.90 5.78 30.30
N LYS A 2 -16.12 6.72 30.88
CA LYS A 2 -14.73 7.01 30.51
C LYS A 2 -13.75 5.85 30.77
N SER A 3 -12.58 5.91 30.12
CA SER A 3 -11.54 4.86 30.14
C SER A 3 -11.06 4.47 31.55
N ILE A 4 -10.64 3.21 31.77
CA ILE A 4 -9.86 2.76 32.96
C ILE A 4 -8.70 3.70 33.24
N PHE A 5 -8.00 4.10 32.20
CA PHE A 5 -6.73 4.78 32.33
C PHE A 5 -6.89 6.22 32.87
N SER A 6 -8.10 6.79 32.80
CA SER A 6 -8.46 8.05 33.44
C SER A 6 -8.67 7.95 34.96
N THR A 7 -8.86 6.73 35.48
CA THR A 7 -9.20 6.48 36.89
C THR A 7 -8.02 6.08 37.76
N PHE A 8 -6.87 5.75 37.18
CA PHE A 8 -5.65 5.44 37.95
C PHE A 8 -5.09 6.70 38.61
N LYS A 9 -4.97 6.66 39.94
CA LYS A 9 -4.41 7.74 40.76
C LYS A 9 -3.13 7.26 41.45
N GLY A 10 -2.21 8.19 41.72
CA GLY A 10 -1.03 7.92 42.57
C GLY A 10 0.15 7.23 41.88
N LEU A 11 0.12 6.99 40.57
CA LEU A 11 1.30 6.55 39.82
C LEU A 11 2.14 7.75 39.41
N HIS A 12 3.46 7.67 39.60
CA HIS A 12 4.38 8.76 39.28
C HIS A 12 5.43 8.30 38.25
N LYS A 13 5.75 9.16 37.29
CA LYS A 13 6.91 9.02 36.40
C LYS A 13 7.78 10.26 36.61
N ASP A 14 9.03 10.04 37.01
CA ASP A 14 9.99 11.11 37.30
C ASP A 14 9.48 12.17 38.31
N GLY A 15 8.76 11.73 39.35
CA GLY A 15 8.27 12.60 40.43
C GLY A 15 7.02 13.43 40.08
N LYS A 16 6.40 13.23 38.91
CA LYS A 16 5.14 13.87 38.53
C LYS A 16 3.99 12.86 38.46
N PRO A 17 2.77 13.24 38.86
CA PRO A 17 1.60 12.38 38.70
C PRO A 17 1.41 12.04 37.22
N LEU A 18 1.39 10.75 36.93
CA LEU A 18 1.28 10.21 35.58
C LEU A 18 -0.19 10.10 35.19
N ASP A 19 -0.65 11.00 34.33
CA ASP A 19 -1.84 10.78 33.53
C ASP A 19 -1.42 9.99 32.29
N PHE A 20 -1.83 8.72 32.21
CA PHE A 20 -1.51 7.89 31.06
C PHE A 20 -2.06 8.55 29.79
N LEU A 21 -3.35 8.88 29.71
CA LEU A 21 -3.94 9.39 28.47
C LEU A 21 -3.29 10.70 28.01
N ALA A 22 -2.96 11.62 28.94
CA ALA A 22 -2.29 12.88 28.58
C ALA A 22 -0.80 12.71 28.22
N THR A 23 -0.09 11.80 28.90
CA THR A 23 1.29 11.42 28.51
C THR A 23 1.29 10.80 27.12
N TRP A 24 0.24 10.03 26.85
CA TRP A 24 0.03 9.30 25.62
C TRP A 24 -0.24 10.20 24.41
N LYS A 25 -1.10 11.22 24.56
CA LYS A 25 -1.28 12.28 23.54
C LYS A 25 0.06 12.90 23.13
N LYS A 26 0.89 13.29 24.11
CA LYS A 26 2.23 13.86 23.86
C LYS A 26 3.20 12.86 23.22
N THR A 27 3.10 11.57 23.56
CA THR A 27 3.92 10.54 22.90
C THR A 27 3.42 10.20 21.51
N PHE A 28 2.13 10.33 21.17
CA PHE A 28 1.67 10.19 19.78
C PHE A 28 2.18 11.33 18.90
N ASP A 29 2.11 12.57 19.40
CA ASP A 29 2.66 13.73 18.70
C ASP A 29 4.16 13.56 18.42
N LYS A 30 4.93 13.11 19.44
CA LYS A 30 6.38 12.81 19.31
C LYS A 30 6.69 11.49 18.61
N ALA A 31 5.78 10.52 18.67
CA ALA A 31 5.92 9.24 17.97
C ALA A 31 5.70 9.44 16.50
N SER A 32 4.84 10.37 16.04
CA SER A 32 4.74 10.70 14.61
C SER A 32 6.10 11.05 13.99
N GLU A 33 7.00 11.68 14.77
CA GLU A 33 8.40 11.94 14.37
C GLU A 33 9.32 10.71 14.55
N ARG A 34 9.11 9.87 15.57
CA ARG A 34 9.91 8.65 15.86
C ARG A 34 9.44 7.37 15.16
N GLU A 35 8.24 7.37 14.56
CA GLU A 35 7.63 6.24 13.85
C GLU A 35 8.45 5.88 12.61
N THR A 36 9.15 6.86 12.03
CA THR A 36 10.13 6.65 10.95
C THR A 36 11.31 5.75 11.33
N ILE A 37 11.57 5.53 12.64
CA ILE A 37 12.73 4.79 13.14
C ILE A 37 12.33 3.46 13.83
N LEU A 38 11.16 3.40 14.48
CA LEU A 38 10.77 2.27 15.34
C LEU A 38 9.78 1.28 14.73
N PHE A 39 9.08 1.68 13.66
CA PHE A 39 8.11 0.81 12.97
C PHE A 39 8.54 0.56 11.53
N GLN A 40 8.15 -0.60 10.99
CA GLN A 40 8.40 -0.93 9.59
C GLN A 40 7.76 0.18 8.75
N LYS A 41 8.58 0.95 8.01
CA LYS A 41 8.09 2.01 7.12
C LYS A 41 7.01 1.43 6.22
N MET A 42 5.80 1.98 6.31
CA MET A 42 4.70 1.56 5.45
C MET A 42 4.92 2.09 4.04
N TYR A 43 4.34 1.41 3.05
CA TYR A 43 4.50 1.83 1.67
C TYR A 43 3.80 3.16 1.42
N CYS A 44 2.64 3.37 2.05
CA CYS A 44 1.86 4.60 2.04
C CYS A 44 2.66 5.81 2.53
N ASP A 45 3.46 5.66 3.58
CA ASP A 45 4.31 6.73 4.13
C ASP A 45 5.50 7.06 3.21
N SER A 46 5.91 6.13 2.34
CA SER A 46 7.05 6.32 1.42
C SER A 46 6.64 6.80 0.04
N TRP A 47 5.46 6.39 -0.44
CA TRP A 47 5.01 6.61 -1.81
C TRP A 47 3.98 7.73 -1.93
N PHE A 48 3.37 8.16 -0.82
CA PHE A 48 2.31 9.18 -0.83
C PHE A 48 2.60 10.31 0.16
N THR A 49 2.19 11.52 -0.19
CA THR A 49 2.14 12.67 0.74
C THR A 49 0.77 12.76 1.40
N THR A 50 0.70 13.10 2.69
CA THR A 50 -0.59 13.22 3.39
C THR A 50 -1.13 14.64 3.29
N ASN A 51 -2.33 14.81 2.73
CA ASN A 51 -2.99 16.10 2.62
C ASN A 51 -3.66 16.54 3.94
N THR A 52 -4.05 17.81 4.01
CA THR A 52 -4.82 18.33 5.15
C THR A 52 -6.23 17.72 5.18
N PRO A 53 -6.76 17.33 6.36
CA PRO A 53 -8.11 16.79 6.47
C PRO A 53 -9.17 17.76 5.94
N GLN A 54 -10.12 17.23 5.17
CA GLN A 54 -11.25 17.99 4.63
C GLN A 54 -12.58 17.59 5.28
N MET A 55 -13.56 18.49 5.23
CA MET A 55 -14.94 18.22 5.68
C MET A 55 -15.74 17.37 4.70
N SER A 56 -15.36 17.38 3.41
CA SER A 56 -16.06 16.60 2.39
C SER A 56 -15.76 15.11 2.49
N LEU A 57 -16.76 14.29 2.19
CA LEU A 57 -16.64 12.84 2.10
C LEU A 57 -16.27 12.36 0.69
N THR A 58 -16.09 13.28 -0.26
CA THR A 58 -15.62 12.99 -1.61
C THR A 58 -14.17 13.44 -1.75
N ALA A 59 -13.28 12.53 -2.16
CA ALA A 59 -11.94 12.89 -2.56
C ALA A 59 -11.96 13.29 -4.05
N GLU A 60 -11.39 14.44 -4.37
CA GLU A 60 -11.13 14.88 -5.73
C GLU A 60 -9.62 14.90 -5.94
N ALA A 61 -9.13 14.15 -6.92
CA ALA A 61 -7.72 14.15 -7.30
C ALA A 61 -7.56 14.76 -8.69
N LEU A 62 -6.58 15.66 -8.83
CA LEU A 62 -6.10 16.11 -10.13
C LEU A 62 -5.15 15.04 -10.67
N VAL A 63 -5.62 14.22 -11.61
CA VAL A 63 -4.80 13.23 -12.30
C VAL A 63 -4.10 13.92 -13.45
N GLY A 64 -2.76 13.91 -13.41
CA GLY A 64 -1.94 14.49 -14.46
C GLY A 64 -1.98 13.60 -15.71
N LYS A 65 -2.49 14.11 -16.82
CA LYS A 65 -2.30 13.47 -18.13
C LYS A 65 -0.87 13.73 -18.59
N TYR A 66 -0.05 12.68 -18.57
CA TYR A 66 1.31 12.74 -19.07
C TYR A 66 1.31 12.62 -20.59
N ASN A 67 1.56 13.75 -21.26
CA ASN A 67 2.04 13.79 -22.63
C ASN A 67 3.47 14.38 -22.62
N LEU A 68 4.26 14.08 -23.65
CA LEU A 68 5.61 14.62 -23.85
C LEU A 68 5.65 16.14 -23.57
N ARG A 69 6.57 16.58 -22.69
CA ARG A 69 6.75 17.99 -22.35
C ARG A 69 7.02 18.81 -23.62
N PHE A 70 6.24 19.87 -23.84
CA PHE A 70 6.49 20.77 -24.96
C PHE A 70 7.78 21.58 -24.73
N MET A 71 8.80 21.40 -25.58
CA MET A 71 10.03 22.21 -25.56
C MET A 71 9.70 23.69 -25.72
N ALA A 72 10.21 24.59 -24.87
CA ALA A 72 9.98 26.03 -25.00
C ALA A 72 10.42 26.55 -26.39
N THR A 73 9.62 27.43 -27.00
CA THR A 73 9.98 28.03 -28.29
C THR A 73 11.17 28.97 -28.07
N LEU A 74 12.18 28.90 -28.94
CA LEU A 74 13.27 29.89 -28.96
C LEU A 74 12.76 31.16 -29.63
N ILE A 75 12.73 32.26 -28.89
CA ILE A 75 12.05 33.50 -29.27
C ILE A 75 13.11 34.59 -29.45
N GLY A 76 12.98 35.40 -30.51
CA GLY A 76 13.75 36.65 -30.64
C GLY A 76 13.23 37.71 -29.67
N ASP A 77 14.11 38.60 -29.20
CA ASP A 77 13.88 39.54 -28.09
C ASP A 77 12.59 40.40 -28.20
N GLU A 78 12.03 40.58 -29.40
CA GLU A 78 10.86 41.44 -29.64
C GLU A 78 9.52 40.69 -29.85
N SER A 79 9.50 39.36 -29.82
CA SER A 79 8.27 38.59 -30.10
C SER A 79 7.59 38.08 -28.82
N PRO A 80 6.25 38.17 -28.70
CA PRO A 80 5.53 37.63 -27.54
C PRO A 80 5.64 36.11 -27.46
N THR A 81 5.70 35.58 -26.24
CA THR A 81 5.76 34.15 -25.97
C THR A 81 4.46 33.45 -26.44
N PRO A 82 4.54 32.35 -27.21
CA PRO A 82 3.36 31.66 -27.69
C PRO A 82 2.63 30.98 -26.53
N MET A 83 1.32 31.26 -26.41
CA MET A 83 0.45 30.67 -25.40
C MET A 83 0.15 29.21 -25.77
N ARG A 84 0.58 28.28 -24.92
CA ARG A 84 0.28 26.85 -25.09
C ARG A 84 -0.93 26.48 -24.25
N ARG A 85 -1.74 25.57 -24.79
CA ARG A 85 -2.82 24.94 -24.01
C ARG A 85 -2.17 24.09 -22.92
N SER A 86 -2.51 24.34 -21.65
CA SER A 86 -2.16 23.40 -20.59
C SER A 86 -2.90 22.10 -20.87
N ASP A 87 -2.18 20.97 -20.92
CA ASP A 87 -2.85 19.68 -20.93
C ASP A 87 -3.75 19.59 -19.70
N GLY A 88 -5.04 19.38 -19.93
CA GLY A 88 -6.05 19.46 -18.89
C GLY A 88 -5.80 18.42 -17.80
N PHE A 89 -6.15 18.77 -16.57
CA PHE A 89 -6.22 17.81 -15.47
C PHE A 89 -7.50 16.99 -15.59
N ASP A 90 -7.41 15.67 -15.36
CA ASP A 90 -8.61 14.85 -15.16
C ASP A 90 -8.99 14.88 -13.69
N VAL A 91 -10.29 14.98 -13.40
CA VAL A 91 -10.77 15.01 -12.01
C VAL A 91 -11.30 13.63 -11.65
N TRP A 92 -10.57 12.93 -10.80
CA TRP A 92 -11.03 11.66 -10.25
C TRP A 92 -11.81 11.90 -8.97
N THR A 93 -13.06 11.44 -8.91
CA THR A 93 -13.92 11.63 -7.74
C THR A 93 -14.41 10.30 -7.18
N LYS A 94 -14.13 10.01 -5.91
CA LYS A 94 -14.76 8.89 -5.17
C LYS A 94 -15.04 9.22 -3.71
N GLU A 95 -15.99 8.50 -3.13
CA GLU A 95 -16.33 8.58 -1.70
C GLU A 95 -15.17 8.06 -0.84
N ILE A 96 -14.79 8.78 0.21
CA ILE A 96 -13.76 8.36 1.14
C ILE A 96 -14.37 7.31 2.09
N PRO A 97 -13.89 6.06 2.08
CA PRO A 97 -14.41 5.03 2.97
C PRO A 97 -14.01 5.32 4.41
N ARG A 98 -14.90 5.00 5.35
CA ARG A 98 -14.56 4.92 6.77
C ARG A 98 -13.88 3.58 7.02
N VAL A 99 -12.67 3.64 7.58
CA VAL A 99 -11.91 2.48 8.03
C VAL A 99 -11.81 2.52 9.54
N GLY A 100 -11.98 1.38 10.18
CA GLY A 100 -11.80 1.29 11.63
C GLY A 100 -12.02 -0.10 12.15
N HIS A 101 -11.44 -0.37 13.30
CA HIS A 101 -11.61 -1.61 14.03
C HIS A 101 -11.56 -1.35 15.53
N LYS A 102 -12.12 -2.29 16.30
CA LYS A 102 -12.35 -2.14 17.73
C LYS A 102 -11.74 -3.33 18.47
N PHE A 103 -10.91 -3.04 19.47
CA PHE A 103 -10.33 -4.05 20.35
C PHE A 103 -11.00 -4.03 21.72
N PRO A 104 -11.73 -5.10 22.10
CA PRO A 104 -12.21 -5.28 23.47
C PRO A 104 -11.10 -5.80 24.39
N MET A 105 -10.87 -5.11 25.50
CA MET A 105 -10.20 -5.69 26.67
C MET A 105 -11.26 -6.35 27.56
N TYR A 106 -11.27 -7.67 27.56
CA TYR A 106 -12.21 -8.47 28.33
C TYR A 106 -11.90 -8.44 29.84
N ALA A 107 -12.91 -8.78 30.65
CA ALA A 107 -12.82 -8.76 32.11
C ALA A 107 -11.65 -9.58 32.70
N ARG A 108 -11.19 -10.65 32.02
CA ARG A 108 -10.02 -11.43 32.47
C ARG A 108 -8.73 -10.62 32.41
N ASP A 109 -8.50 -9.93 31.30
CA ASP A 109 -7.27 -9.16 31.10
C ASP A 109 -7.32 -7.87 31.92
N TYR A 110 -8.52 -7.30 32.11
CA TYR A 110 -8.76 -6.24 33.08
C TYR A 110 -8.42 -6.67 34.52
N ARG A 111 -8.83 -7.86 34.96
CA ARG A 111 -8.48 -8.37 36.31
C ARG A 111 -6.97 -8.51 36.49
N LYS A 112 -6.24 -8.99 35.48
CA LYS A 112 -4.78 -9.07 35.52
C LYS A 112 -4.12 -7.68 35.58
N LEU A 113 -4.69 -6.70 34.88
CA LEU A 113 -4.21 -5.32 34.92
C LEU A 113 -4.41 -4.71 36.32
N MET A 114 -5.58 -4.94 36.94
CA MET A 114 -5.84 -4.53 38.33
C MET A 114 -4.94 -5.24 39.32
N GLU A 115 -4.65 -6.53 39.13
CA GLU A 115 -3.70 -7.28 39.96
C GLU A 115 -2.30 -6.63 39.91
N VAL A 116 -1.81 -6.27 38.73
CA VAL A 116 -0.53 -5.56 38.57
C VAL A 116 -0.56 -4.18 39.24
N TYR A 117 -1.66 -3.43 39.08
CA TYR A 117 -1.82 -2.11 39.65
C TYR A 117 -1.84 -2.14 41.19
N GLU A 118 -2.60 -3.05 41.78
CA GLU A 118 -2.80 -3.18 43.23
C GLU A 118 -1.67 -3.95 43.93
N ASN A 119 -0.80 -4.66 43.19
CA ASN A 119 0.25 -5.50 43.78
C ASN A 119 1.25 -4.69 44.62
N PRO A 120 1.36 -4.90 45.95
CA PRO A 120 2.27 -4.16 46.81
C PRO A 120 3.75 -4.55 46.63
N ARG A 121 4.05 -5.66 45.94
CA ARG A 121 5.42 -6.18 45.73
C ARG A 121 6.11 -5.63 44.49
N LEU A 122 5.38 -4.97 43.59
CA LEU A 122 5.95 -4.35 42.40
C LEU A 122 6.33 -2.90 42.69
N SER A 123 7.53 -2.49 42.25
CA SER A 123 7.90 -1.07 42.25
C SER A 123 6.96 -0.28 41.34
N GLU A 124 6.69 0.99 41.68
CA GLU A 124 5.84 1.87 40.86
C GLU A 124 6.32 1.93 39.41
N SER A 125 7.64 1.95 39.19
CA SER A 125 8.25 1.95 37.86
C SER A 125 7.98 0.67 37.06
N ALA A 126 7.89 -0.49 37.71
CA ALA A 126 7.56 -1.76 37.05
C ALA A 126 6.07 -1.82 36.70
N LYS A 127 5.20 -1.31 37.57
CA LYS A 127 3.75 -1.18 37.30
C LYS A 127 3.48 -0.29 36.10
N VAL A 128 4.09 0.90 36.06
CA VAL A 128 3.96 1.84 34.94
C VAL A 128 4.39 1.18 33.63
N LYS A 129 5.54 0.48 33.60
CA LYS A 129 6.02 -0.18 32.37
C LYS A 129 5.09 -1.28 31.86
N GLN A 130 4.50 -2.08 32.74
CA GLN A 130 3.60 -3.16 32.35
C GLN A 130 2.26 -2.62 31.83
N ILE A 131 1.71 -1.60 32.47
CA ILE A 131 0.48 -0.93 32.04
C ILE A 131 0.71 -0.19 30.71
N GLU A 132 1.82 0.54 30.59
CA GLU A 132 2.24 1.25 29.37
C GLU A 132 2.42 0.26 28.20
N LYS A 133 2.92 -0.96 28.44
CA LYS A 133 3.09 -2.01 27.43
C LYS A 133 1.76 -2.56 26.86
N LEU A 134 0.70 -2.62 27.67
CA LEU A 134 -0.60 -3.10 27.20
C LEU A 134 -1.31 -2.02 26.38
N ILE A 135 -1.29 -0.78 26.87
CA ILE A 135 -1.89 0.38 26.18
C ILE A 135 -1.17 0.69 24.86
N THR A 136 0.17 0.72 24.87
CA THR A 136 1.02 0.88 23.66
C THR A 136 0.55 -0.08 22.57
N HIS A 137 0.36 -1.37 22.90
CA HIS A 137 0.09 -2.40 21.92
C HIS A 137 -1.27 -2.24 21.26
N ASP A 138 -2.34 -2.09 22.06
CA ASP A 138 -3.70 -1.94 21.53
C ASP A 138 -3.84 -0.66 20.69
N MET A 139 -3.23 0.44 21.13
CA MET A 139 -3.26 1.70 20.39
C MET A 139 -2.42 1.65 19.11
N LYS A 140 -1.27 0.99 19.15
CA LYS A 140 -0.40 0.80 17.99
C LYS A 140 -1.11 -0.05 16.94
N ASP A 141 -1.71 -1.16 17.35
CA ASP A 141 -2.46 -2.02 16.45
C ASP A 141 -3.68 -1.27 15.88
N ALA A 142 -4.33 -0.42 16.71
CA ALA A 142 -5.42 0.47 16.29
C ALA A 142 -5.02 1.41 15.15
N TYR A 143 -3.85 2.03 15.28
CA TYR A 143 -3.32 2.98 14.32
C TYR A 143 -2.79 2.30 13.06
N LEU A 144 -1.92 1.30 13.21
CA LEU A 144 -1.28 0.63 12.07
C LEU A 144 -2.29 -0.14 11.23
N GLY A 145 -3.33 -0.73 11.83
CA GLY A 145 -4.35 -1.43 11.05
C GLY A 145 -5.18 -0.49 10.17
N CYS A 146 -5.31 0.81 10.51
CA CYS A 146 -5.93 1.78 9.61
C CYS A 146 -5.02 2.09 8.41
N LYS A 147 -3.70 2.17 8.63
CA LYS A 147 -2.72 2.35 7.55
C LYS A 147 -2.54 1.11 6.68
N ASP A 148 -2.69 -0.09 7.25
CA ASP A 148 -2.68 -1.35 6.49
C ASP A 148 -3.74 -1.37 5.40
N VAL A 149 -4.92 -0.78 5.64
CA VAL A 149 -5.97 -0.67 4.61
C VAL A 149 -5.53 0.25 3.46
N MET A 150 -4.79 1.33 3.75
CA MET A 150 -4.25 2.21 2.70
C MET A 150 -3.22 1.49 1.84
N ASP A 151 -2.32 0.73 2.47
CA ASP A 151 -1.35 -0.11 1.75
C ASP A 151 -2.04 -1.22 0.96
N PHE A 152 -3.13 -1.79 1.47
CA PHE A 152 -3.94 -2.76 0.75
C PHE A 152 -4.50 -2.16 -0.54
N ILE A 153 -5.13 -0.98 -0.47
CA ILE A 153 -5.69 -0.30 -1.65
C ILE A 153 -4.61 -0.04 -2.69
N ALA A 154 -3.46 0.52 -2.28
CA ALA A 154 -2.37 0.86 -3.20
C ALA A 154 -1.78 -0.40 -3.87
N LEU A 155 -1.45 -1.42 -3.09
CA LEU A 155 -0.82 -2.65 -3.59
C LEU A 155 -1.77 -3.46 -4.50
N THR A 156 -3.06 -3.53 -4.14
CA THR A 156 -4.06 -4.18 -4.99
C THR A 156 -4.29 -3.39 -6.27
N ALA A 157 -4.35 -2.05 -6.22
CA ALA A 157 -4.47 -1.23 -7.43
C ALA A 157 -3.27 -1.44 -8.38
N PHE A 158 -2.04 -1.48 -7.85
CA PHE A 158 -0.84 -1.71 -8.67
C PHE A 158 -0.75 -3.11 -9.27
N SER A 159 -1.37 -4.12 -8.63
CA SER A 159 -1.31 -5.52 -9.06
C SER A 159 -2.59 -6.05 -9.72
N ASN A 160 -3.61 -5.18 -9.92
CA ASN A 160 -4.86 -5.52 -10.60
C ASN A 160 -5.33 -4.35 -11.50
N TRP A 161 -4.47 -3.89 -12.42
CA TRP A 161 -4.84 -2.94 -13.49
C TRP A 161 -5.39 -1.58 -13.03
N GLY A 162 -4.99 -1.11 -11.85
CA GLY A 162 -5.51 0.13 -11.26
C GLY A 162 -6.83 -0.03 -10.52
N VAL A 163 -7.26 -1.26 -10.21
CA VAL A 163 -8.52 -1.54 -9.51
C VAL A 163 -8.27 -2.20 -8.15
N ALA A 164 -8.81 -1.60 -7.10
CA ALA A 164 -8.86 -2.18 -5.75
C ALA A 164 -10.32 -2.48 -5.37
N GLN A 165 -10.60 -3.74 -5.06
CA GLN A 165 -11.93 -4.20 -4.67
C GLN A 165 -11.91 -4.78 -3.25
N PHE A 166 -12.92 -4.41 -2.48
CA PHE A 166 -13.27 -5.01 -1.20
C PHE A 166 -14.55 -5.81 -1.34
N VAL A 167 -14.48 -7.09 -1.06
CA VAL A 167 -15.57 -8.06 -1.06
C VAL A 167 -15.64 -8.70 0.33
N PRO A 168 -16.78 -8.59 1.04
CA PRO A 168 -16.87 -9.03 2.43
C PRO A 168 -16.49 -10.50 2.67
N GLU A 169 -16.83 -11.37 1.72
CA GLU A 169 -16.59 -12.81 1.79
C GLU A 169 -15.11 -13.18 1.55
N ILE A 170 -14.31 -12.29 0.97
CA ILE A 170 -12.96 -12.60 0.48
C ILE A 170 -11.90 -11.84 1.27
N ASN A 171 -12.05 -10.52 1.40
CA ASN A 171 -10.99 -9.64 1.89
C ASN A 171 -11.46 -8.51 2.83
N ASN A 172 -12.75 -8.41 3.14
CA ASN A 172 -13.30 -7.39 4.04
C ASN A 172 -14.38 -7.92 5.00
N PRO A 173 -14.05 -8.93 5.83
CA PRO A 173 -15.04 -9.57 6.70
C PRO A 173 -15.71 -8.55 7.63
N GLY A 174 -17.04 -8.52 7.62
CA GLY A 174 -17.86 -7.58 8.38
C GLY A 174 -17.95 -6.16 7.81
N GLY A 175 -17.29 -5.86 6.69
CA GLY A 175 -17.33 -4.56 6.02
C GLY A 175 -18.30 -4.48 4.83
N ARG A 176 -18.36 -3.31 4.19
CA ARG A 176 -19.15 -3.10 2.95
C ARG A 176 -18.36 -3.51 1.71
N LYS A 177 -19.07 -3.88 0.64
CA LYS A 177 -18.47 -3.97 -0.70
C LYS A 177 -18.05 -2.57 -1.15
N TYR A 178 -16.81 -2.42 -1.60
CA TYR A 178 -16.27 -1.13 -2.03
C TYR A 178 -15.28 -1.32 -3.17
N GLU A 179 -15.29 -0.44 -4.16
CA GLU A 179 -14.41 -0.53 -5.32
C GLU A 179 -13.82 0.82 -5.69
N VAL A 180 -12.51 0.83 -5.88
CA VAL A 180 -11.71 1.97 -6.30
C VAL A 180 -11.08 1.62 -7.63
N ASP A 181 -11.45 2.32 -8.69
CA ASP A 181 -10.88 2.19 -10.03
C ASP A 181 -10.23 3.53 -10.33
N TYR A 182 -8.91 3.51 -10.50
CA TYR A 182 -8.09 4.69 -10.79
C TYR A 182 -8.00 4.98 -12.30
N GLN A 183 -8.74 4.25 -13.14
CA GLN A 183 -8.80 4.44 -14.59
C GLN A 183 -7.40 4.39 -15.23
N MET A 184 -6.64 3.34 -14.91
CA MET A 184 -5.33 3.12 -15.53
C MET A 184 -5.47 3.08 -17.07
N PRO A 185 -4.65 3.84 -17.83
CA PRO A 185 -4.71 3.82 -19.28
C PRO A 185 -4.52 2.42 -19.85
N GLU A 186 -5.28 2.06 -20.89
CA GLU A 186 -5.18 0.74 -21.54
C GLU A 186 -3.77 0.44 -22.07
N THR A 187 -3.03 1.46 -22.51
CA THR A 187 -1.62 1.36 -22.93
C THR A 187 -0.68 0.89 -21.83
N ASN A 188 -1.07 1.07 -20.57
CA ASN A 188 -0.25 0.69 -19.42
C ASN A 188 -0.66 -0.67 -18.83
N LYS A 189 -1.75 -1.25 -19.35
CA LYS A 189 -2.21 -2.59 -19.00
C LYS A 189 -1.57 -3.58 -19.97
N LEU A 190 -0.45 -4.19 -19.59
CA LEU A 190 0.29 -5.14 -20.41
C LEU A 190 0.11 -6.60 -19.98
N VAL A 191 -0.01 -7.52 -20.94
CA VAL A 191 0.01 -8.97 -20.73
C VAL A 191 1.23 -9.55 -21.44
N SER A 192 1.95 -10.46 -20.78
CA SER A 192 3.08 -11.14 -21.42
C SER A 192 2.62 -12.06 -22.56
N ALA A 193 3.38 -12.11 -23.65
CA ALA A 193 3.10 -13.01 -24.77
C ALA A 193 3.13 -14.50 -24.37
N PHE A 194 4.03 -14.87 -23.46
CA PHE A 194 4.22 -16.24 -22.98
C PHE A 194 4.22 -16.26 -21.46
N LEU A 195 3.77 -17.37 -20.87
CA LEU A 195 3.75 -17.50 -19.42
C LEU A 195 5.17 -17.57 -18.87
N TRP A 196 5.44 -16.84 -17.78
CA TRP A 196 6.74 -16.83 -17.12
C TRP A 196 6.96 -18.11 -16.31
N ASN A 197 7.32 -19.18 -17.02
CA ASN A 197 7.65 -20.49 -16.48
C ASN A 197 9.00 -20.98 -17.05
N SER A 198 9.59 -21.97 -16.38
CA SER A 198 10.89 -22.51 -16.78
C SER A 198 10.84 -23.38 -18.05
N ALA A 199 9.66 -23.74 -18.56
CA ALA A 199 9.54 -24.47 -19.82
C ALA A 199 9.72 -23.54 -21.02
N ASN A 200 9.12 -22.35 -20.96
CA ASN A 200 9.20 -21.31 -21.99
C ASN A 200 10.58 -20.66 -22.07
N THR A 201 11.26 -20.47 -20.92
CA THR A 201 12.64 -19.96 -20.90
C THR A 201 13.62 -20.99 -21.49
N LYS A 202 13.46 -22.27 -21.16
CA LYS A 202 14.25 -23.37 -21.77
C LYS A 202 14.00 -23.54 -23.27
N ALA A 203 12.78 -23.30 -23.72
CA ALA A 203 12.44 -23.33 -25.14
C ALA A 203 12.96 -22.12 -25.92
N GLY A 204 13.62 -21.15 -25.26
CA GLY A 204 14.14 -19.92 -25.88
C GLY A 204 13.03 -18.96 -26.34
N LYS A 205 11.78 -19.21 -25.96
CA LYS A 205 10.61 -18.40 -26.35
C LYS A 205 10.45 -17.15 -25.48
N LEU A 206 11.02 -17.15 -24.27
CA LEU A 206 10.91 -16.07 -23.30
C LEU A 206 12.29 -15.71 -22.74
N SER A 207 12.61 -14.41 -22.78
CA SER A 207 13.73 -13.83 -22.04
C SER A 207 13.21 -12.71 -21.12
N PRO A 208 13.04 -12.97 -19.81
CA PRO A 208 12.47 -12.00 -18.87
C PRO A 208 13.23 -10.67 -18.81
N VAL A 209 14.56 -10.70 -18.88
CA VAL A 209 15.40 -9.50 -18.81
C VAL A 209 15.23 -8.63 -20.06
N LEU A 210 15.23 -9.23 -21.25
CA LEU A 210 15.02 -8.49 -22.50
C LEU A 210 13.60 -7.93 -22.62
N MET A 211 12.61 -8.65 -22.08
CA MET A 211 11.23 -8.14 -22.03
C MET A 211 11.13 -6.93 -21.11
N LEU A 212 11.75 -6.98 -19.92
CA LEU A 212 11.76 -5.84 -18.99
C LEU A 212 12.51 -4.63 -19.58
N SER A 213 13.64 -4.83 -20.26
CA SER A 213 14.36 -3.73 -20.92
C SER A 213 13.56 -3.13 -22.08
N ALA A 214 12.86 -3.95 -22.87
CA ALA A 214 11.99 -3.47 -23.94
C ALA A 214 10.84 -2.59 -23.40
N ILE A 215 10.19 -2.99 -22.29
CA ILE A 215 9.15 -2.19 -21.64
C ILE A 215 9.73 -0.88 -21.08
N CYS A 216 10.91 -0.94 -20.45
CA CYS A 216 11.58 0.27 -19.95
C CYS A 216 11.97 1.24 -21.08
N SER A 217 12.39 0.72 -22.23
CA SER A 217 12.70 1.52 -23.41
C SER A 217 11.44 2.19 -24.00
N ASP A 218 10.33 1.44 -24.10
CA ASP A 218 9.05 2.00 -24.55
C ASP A 218 8.55 3.11 -23.62
N LEU A 219 8.64 2.90 -22.30
CA LEU A 219 8.32 3.92 -21.29
C LEU A 219 9.13 5.20 -21.48
N ARG A 220 10.44 5.08 -21.72
CA ARG A 220 11.30 6.25 -21.96
C ARG A 220 10.98 6.95 -23.27
N ASN A 221 10.64 6.22 -24.33
CA ASN A 221 10.18 6.80 -25.59
C ASN A 221 8.88 7.60 -25.40
N ARG A 222 8.03 7.19 -24.46
CA ARG A 222 6.82 7.91 -24.05
C ARG A 222 7.10 9.08 -23.09
N GLY A 223 8.34 9.28 -22.67
CA GLY A 223 8.75 10.35 -21.76
C GLY A 223 8.54 10.04 -20.27
N ILE A 224 8.34 8.77 -19.91
CA ILE A 224 8.18 8.32 -18.51
C ILE A 224 9.50 7.64 -18.08
N GLU A 225 10.12 8.16 -17.02
CA GLU A 225 11.32 7.54 -16.45
C GLU A 225 10.95 6.45 -15.44
N PRO A 226 11.26 5.16 -15.71
CA PRO A 226 10.96 4.08 -14.79
C PRO A 226 11.90 4.14 -13.58
N GLY A 227 11.33 4.19 -12.36
CA GLY A 227 12.08 4.35 -11.12
C GLY A 227 12.28 3.05 -10.35
N GLU A 228 11.22 2.26 -10.18
CA GLU A 228 11.24 1.01 -9.42
C GLU A 228 10.32 -0.05 -10.04
N ILE A 229 10.75 -1.32 -9.97
CA ILE A 229 9.91 -2.47 -10.31
C ILE A 229 9.41 -3.14 -9.03
N LEU A 230 8.11 -3.36 -8.95
CA LEU A 230 7.44 -4.05 -7.85
C LEU A 230 7.07 -5.47 -8.29
N MET A 231 7.44 -6.48 -7.49
CA MET A 231 7.05 -7.87 -7.72
C MET A 231 7.00 -8.70 -6.44
N SER A 232 6.40 -9.89 -6.52
CA SER A 232 6.36 -10.86 -5.42
C SER A 232 7.71 -11.52 -5.18
N GLN A 233 7.92 -11.97 -3.93
CA GLN A 233 9.14 -12.70 -3.54
C GLN A 233 9.37 -13.97 -4.37
N ASP A 234 8.30 -14.69 -4.70
CA ASP A 234 8.38 -15.94 -5.46
C ASP A 234 8.79 -15.69 -6.91
N LEU A 235 8.28 -14.62 -7.52
CA LEU A 235 8.65 -14.24 -8.88
C LEU A 235 10.10 -13.76 -8.94
N TYR A 236 10.53 -12.96 -7.95
CA TYR A 236 11.91 -12.52 -7.85
C TYR A 236 12.88 -13.69 -7.64
N PHE A 237 12.52 -14.65 -6.80
CA PHE A 237 13.30 -15.86 -6.60
C PHE A 237 13.39 -16.69 -7.89
N TRP A 238 12.28 -16.87 -8.60
CA TRP A 238 12.26 -17.55 -9.88
C TRP A 238 13.16 -16.86 -10.91
N LEU A 239 13.09 -15.53 -11.02
CA LEU A 239 13.90 -14.74 -11.95
C LEU A 239 15.41 -14.92 -11.69
N ARG A 240 15.82 -14.99 -10.42
CA ARG A 240 17.22 -15.24 -10.02
C ARG A 240 17.70 -16.67 -10.30
N MET A 241 16.78 -17.63 -10.29
CA MET A 241 17.08 -19.05 -10.52
C MET A 241 16.96 -19.48 -11.98
N ASP A 242 16.33 -18.66 -12.81
CA ASP A 242 16.13 -18.95 -14.23
C ASP A 242 17.48 -19.09 -14.96
N GLU A 243 17.52 -20.06 -15.89
CA GLU A 243 18.73 -20.44 -16.61
C GLU A 243 19.21 -19.30 -17.51
N THR A 244 18.30 -18.53 -18.10
CA THR A 244 18.67 -17.41 -18.98
C THR A 244 19.34 -16.28 -18.19
N THR A 245 18.80 -15.95 -17.01
CA THR A 245 19.39 -14.92 -16.12
C THR A 245 20.75 -15.37 -15.61
N ARG A 246 20.90 -16.64 -15.25
CA ARG A 246 22.19 -17.20 -14.78
C ARG A 246 23.24 -17.22 -15.88
N LEU A 247 22.85 -17.53 -17.11
CA LEU A 247 23.72 -17.45 -18.28
C LEU A 247 24.20 -16.01 -18.53
N LEU A 248 23.32 -15.01 -18.40
CA LEU A 248 23.69 -13.61 -18.59
C LEU A 248 24.66 -13.09 -17.51
N VAL A 249 24.53 -13.54 -16.25
CA VAL A 249 25.41 -13.10 -15.15
C VAL A 249 26.74 -13.85 -15.11
N HIS A 250 26.71 -15.16 -15.31
CA HIS A 250 27.85 -16.05 -15.01
C HIS A 250 28.53 -16.64 -16.25
N GLY A 251 27.95 -16.45 -17.44
CA GLY A 251 28.38 -17.15 -18.65
C GLY A 251 28.16 -18.67 -18.58
N ASN A 252 28.67 -19.39 -19.57
CA ASN A 252 28.47 -20.85 -19.68
C ASN A 252 29.14 -21.65 -18.55
N ASP A 253 30.24 -21.16 -18.00
CA ASP A 253 31.12 -21.91 -17.08
C ASP A 253 30.56 -22.02 -15.66
N LYS A 254 29.62 -21.14 -15.26
CA LYS A 254 29.01 -21.12 -13.91
C LYS A 254 27.49 -21.01 -13.92
N LYS A 255 26.85 -21.52 -14.98
CA LYS A 255 25.39 -21.60 -15.14
C LYS A 255 24.65 -22.31 -14.00
N ALA A 256 25.35 -23.13 -13.20
CA ALA A 256 24.81 -23.81 -12.03
C ALA A 256 24.86 -22.97 -10.73
N GLN A 257 25.49 -21.80 -10.72
CA GLN A 257 25.54 -20.92 -9.55
C GLN A 257 24.29 -20.04 -9.45
N THR A 258 23.89 -19.70 -8.23
CA THR A 258 22.74 -18.82 -7.97
C THR A 258 23.19 -17.36 -8.05
N VAL A 259 22.40 -16.53 -8.72
CA VAL A 259 22.69 -15.09 -8.85
C VAL A 259 22.49 -14.42 -7.50
N THR A 260 23.52 -13.75 -6.98
CA THR A 260 23.41 -12.94 -5.75
C THR A 260 22.60 -11.67 -5.98
N THR A 261 22.09 -11.04 -4.93
CA THR A 261 21.32 -9.80 -5.05
C THR A 261 22.14 -8.65 -5.65
N ALA A 262 23.43 -8.57 -5.32
CA ALA A 262 24.34 -7.58 -5.90
C ALA A 262 24.54 -7.79 -7.41
N GLN A 263 24.82 -9.02 -7.83
CA GLN A 263 24.99 -9.34 -9.26
C GLN A 263 23.71 -9.11 -10.07
N MET A 264 22.54 -9.35 -9.47
CA MET A 264 21.26 -9.03 -10.10
C MET A 264 21.10 -7.52 -10.28
N ALA A 265 21.44 -6.72 -9.26
CA ALA A 265 21.38 -5.27 -9.34
C ALA A 265 22.32 -4.72 -10.43
N ASP A 266 23.53 -5.25 -10.53
CA ASP A 266 24.50 -4.86 -11.57
C ASP A 266 24.00 -5.21 -12.98
N LEU A 267 23.40 -6.39 -13.15
CA LEU A 267 22.81 -6.80 -14.43
C LEU A 267 21.61 -5.92 -14.83
N LEU A 268 20.77 -5.56 -13.86
CA LEU A 268 19.64 -4.67 -14.11
C LEU A 268 20.15 -3.27 -14.49
N ALA A 269 21.10 -2.72 -13.74
CA ALA A 269 21.70 -1.43 -14.03
C ALA A 269 22.39 -1.39 -15.40
N GLY A 270 23.11 -2.45 -15.78
CA GLY A 270 23.78 -2.56 -17.08
C GLY A 270 22.81 -2.63 -18.28
N ASN A 271 21.58 -3.08 -18.06
CA ASN A 271 20.50 -3.08 -19.06
C ASN A 271 19.54 -1.89 -18.92
N GLU A 272 19.92 -0.91 -18.09
CA GLU A 272 19.12 0.27 -17.77
C GLU A 272 17.73 -0.07 -17.19
N ILE A 273 17.60 -1.19 -16.49
CA ILE A 273 16.39 -1.61 -15.80
C ILE A 273 16.45 -1.08 -14.35
N PRO A 274 15.39 -0.43 -13.85
CA PRO A 274 15.35 0.07 -12.47
C PRO A 274 15.46 -1.03 -11.40
N PRO A 275 15.81 -0.68 -10.15
CA PRO A 275 15.88 -1.62 -9.05
C PRO A 275 14.52 -2.28 -8.76
N VAL A 276 14.60 -3.53 -8.29
CA VAL A 276 13.43 -4.33 -7.91
C VAL A 276 13.17 -4.21 -6.41
N THR A 277 11.98 -3.72 -6.06
CA THR A 277 11.44 -3.73 -4.69
C THR A 277 10.51 -4.93 -4.53
N VAL A 278 10.89 -5.86 -3.64
CA VAL A 278 10.10 -7.05 -3.36
C VAL A 278 9.01 -6.76 -2.35
N ILE A 279 7.77 -7.15 -2.66
CA ILE A 279 6.63 -6.99 -1.78
C ILE A 279 6.42 -8.29 -1.00
N THR A 280 6.53 -8.21 0.33
CA THR A 280 6.39 -9.34 1.26
C THR A 280 5.29 -9.14 2.29
N ARG A 281 4.47 -8.10 2.12
CA ARG A 281 3.48 -7.71 3.12
C ARG A 281 2.36 -8.73 3.21
N LYS A 282 2.00 -9.09 4.44
CA LYS A 282 0.90 -9.97 4.78
C LYS A 282 0.02 -9.28 5.80
N MET A 283 -1.27 -9.20 5.53
CA MET A 283 -2.26 -8.61 6.42
C MET A 283 -3.00 -9.72 7.15
N GLY A 284 -3.31 -9.51 8.43
CA GLY A 284 -4.17 -10.41 9.20
C GLY A 284 -5.63 -9.99 9.02
N MET A 285 -6.48 -10.93 8.63
CA MET A 285 -7.93 -10.77 8.70
C MET A 285 -8.49 -11.69 9.76
N ASP A 286 -9.48 -11.20 10.50
CA ASP A 286 -10.25 -12.03 11.42
C ASP A 286 -11.57 -12.38 10.74
N MET A 287 -11.71 -13.66 10.33
CA MET A 287 -12.99 -14.21 9.91
C MET A 287 -13.48 -15.12 11.03
N ASP A 288 -14.56 -14.73 11.69
CA ASP A 288 -15.23 -15.54 12.72
C ASP A 288 -14.32 -16.05 13.86
N GLY A 289 -13.37 -15.22 14.31
CA GLY A 289 -12.45 -15.55 15.41
C GLY A 289 -11.22 -16.36 15.00
N LYS A 290 -10.97 -16.53 13.69
CA LYS A 290 -9.76 -17.17 13.15
C LYS A 290 -8.96 -16.17 12.33
N ARG A 291 -7.69 -15.99 12.71
CA ARG A 291 -6.72 -15.18 11.96
C ARG A 291 -6.34 -15.89 10.66
N LYS A 292 -6.74 -15.32 9.53
CA LYS A 292 -6.29 -15.70 8.19
C LYS A 292 -5.30 -14.64 7.68
N SER A 293 -4.24 -15.08 7.02
CA SER A 293 -3.34 -14.17 6.32
C SER A 293 -3.90 -13.87 4.92
N LEU A 294 -3.95 -12.59 4.56
CA LEU A 294 -4.26 -12.10 3.23
C LEU A 294 -3.03 -11.40 2.65
N GLU A 295 -2.70 -11.72 1.41
CA GLU A 295 -1.65 -11.05 0.66
C GLU A 295 -2.31 -9.98 -0.24
N PRO A 296 -1.96 -8.69 -0.09
CA PRO A 296 -2.54 -7.60 -0.86
C PRO A 296 -2.05 -7.55 -2.32
N TRP A 297 -0.94 -8.23 -2.60
CA TRP A 297 -0.28 -8.26 -3.90
C TRP A 297 -0.67 -9.50 -4.70
N ASN A 298 -1.00 -9.32 -5.98
CA ASN A 298 -1.20 -10.45 -6.88
C ASN A 298 0.13 -10.99 -7.39
N HIS A 299 0.49 -12.23 -7.02
CA HIS A 299 1.79 -12.85 -7.36
C HIS A 299 2.02 -13.07 -8.86
N ASN A 300 0.95 -12.94 -9.66
CA ASN A 300 0.99 -13.08 -11.11
C ASN A 300 1.37 -11.79 -11.85
N PHE A 301 1.56 -10.68 -11.13
CA PHE A 301 1.77 -9.36 -11.70
C PHE A 301 3.12 -8.75 -11.32
N ILE A 302 3.63 -7.92 -12.24
CA ILE A 302 4.75 -7.01 -12.05
C ILE A 302 4.22 -5.59 -12.26
N CYS A 303 4.60 -4.64 -11.42
CA CYS A 303 4.30 -3.23 -11.65
C CYS A 303 5.59 -2.44 -11.83
N ILE A 304 5.59 -1.47 -12.74
CA ILE A 304 6.69 -0.51 -12.92
C ILE A 304 6.15 0.87 -12.55
N LYS A 305 6.82 1.55 -11.62
CA LYS A 305 6.43 2.89 -11.18
C LYS A 305 7.57 3.90 -11.39
N PRO A 306 7.25 5.19 -11.57
CA PRO A 306 8.25 6.25 -11.57
C PRO A 306 8.92 6.40 -10.19
N ALA A 307 10.05 7.10 -10.17
CA ALA A 307 10.78 7.39 -8.94
C ALA A 307 10.10 8.54 -8.18
N GLY A 308 10.06 8.46 -6.85
CA GLY A 308 9.52 9.51 -5.99
C GLY A 308 8.11 9.24 -5.48
N VAL A 309 7.41 10.33 -5.13
CA VAL A 309 6.05 10.32 -4.60
C VAL A 309 5.07 10.23 -5.77
N ILE A 310 4.22 9.21 -5.75
CA ILE A 310 3.34 8.82 -6.87
C ILE A 310 1.87 9.23 -6.65
N GLY A 311 1.59 9.88 -5.53
CA GLY A 311 0.24 10.20 -5.12
C GLY A 311 0.15 10.91 -3.77
N GLU A 312 -1.08 11.14 -3.36
CA GLU A 312 -1.43 11.82 -2.11
C GLU A 312 -2.45 10.97 -1.33
N ILE A 313 -2.44 11.03 0.00
CA ILE A 313 -3.50 10.47 0.82
C ILE A 313 -4.45 11.60 1.18
N GLN A 314 -5.73 11.45 0.86
CA GLN A 314 -6.76 12.41 1.23
C GLN A 314 -7.51 11.94 2.48
N PRO A 315 -7.20 12.54 3.65
CA PRO A 315 -8.02 12.35 4.84
C PRO A 315 -9.29 13.21 4.82
N ALA A 316 -10.37 12.68 5.37
CA ALA A 316 -11.53 13.44 5.77
C ALA A 316 -11.67 13.44 7.30
N ILE A 317 -12.27 14.51 7.83
CA ILE A 317 -12.58 14.64 9.25
C ILE A 317 -13.53 13.51 9.66
N GLU A 318 -13.22 12.85 10.78
CA GLU A 318 -14.00 11.73 11.29
C GLU A 318 -15.28 12.24 11.97
N ASP A 319 -16.39 11.51 11.89
CA ASP A 319 -17.67 11.98 12.44
C ASP A 319 -17.60 12.24 13.96
N SER A 320 -16.79 11.48 14.68
CA SER A 320 -16.57 11.68 16.11
C SER A 320 -15.85 13.00 16.41
N GLU A 321 -15.04 13.51 15.48
CA GLU A 321 -14.39 14.83 15.62
C GLU A 321 -15.40 15.97 15.45
N LEU A 322 -16.51 15.70 14.76
CA LEU A 322 -17.64 16.63 14.61
C LEU A 322 -18.63 16.52 15.77
N ILE A 323 -18.83 15.31 16.29
CA ILE A 323 -19.78 15.01 17.37
C ILE A 323 -19.06 14.18 18.43
N GLU A 324 -18.47 14.87 19.39
CA GLU A 324 -17.80 14.23 20.52
C GLU A 324 -18.81 13.76 21.57
N GLU A 325 -18.64 12.52 22.06
CA GLU A 325 -19.37 12.03 23.22
C GLU A 325 -18.58 12.30 24.51
N ASP A 326 -19.23 12.90 25.51
CA ASP A 326 -18.62 13.25 26.82
C ASP A 326 -18.02 12.06 27.57
N ASP A 327 -18.48 10.86 27.25
CA ASP A 327 -18.17 9.60 27.90
C ASP A 327 -17.02 8.82 27.24
N VAL A 328 -16.45 9.35 26.16
CA VAL A 328 -15.41 8.73 25.33
C VAL A 328 -14.15 9.59 25.34
N ASP A 329 -13.00 8.96 25.58
CA ASP A 329 -11.70 9.63 25.54
C ASP A 329 -11.14 9.56 24.11
N TYR A 330 -11.03 10.71 23.45
CA TYR A 330 -10.50 10.83 22.08
C TYR A 330 -9.05 11.31 22.02
N MET A 331 -8.31 10.80 21.02
CA MET A 331 -6.95 11.20 20.66
C MET A 331 -6.81 11.27 19.14
N ASN A 332 -6.26 12.38 18.63
CA ASN A 332 -5.91 12.50 17.22
C ASN A 332 -4.50 11.93 17.03
N ALA A 333 -4.36 10.89 16.20
CA ALA A 333 -3.11 10.15 16.00
C ALA A 333 -2.33 10.62 14.75
N GLY A 334 -2.76 11.71 14.12
CA GLY A 334 -2.18 12.24 12.88
C GLY A 334 -2.71 11.54 11.62
N GLY A 335 -2.61 12.23 10.48
CA GLY A 335 -3.01 11.71 9.17
C GLY A 335 -4.49 11.39 9.02
N GLY A 336 -5.39 12.05 9.77
CA GLY A 336 -6.84 11.81 9.74
C GLY A 336 -7.30 10.56 10.50
N ILE A 337 -6.43 9.93 11.30
CA ILE A 337 -6.76 8.79 12.16
C ILE A 337 -7.04 9.29 13.58
N ARG A 338 -8.14 8.80 14.16
CA ARG A 338 -8.58 9.08 15.53
C ARG A 338 -8.65 7.79 16.33
N ILE A 339 -8.15 7.85 17.56
CA ILE A 339 -8.22 6.77 18.54
C ILE A 339 -9.25 7.16 19.61
N ALA A 340 -10.25 6.32 19.81
CA ALA A 340 -11.27 6.48 20.84
C ALA A 340 -11.14 5.36 21.89
N LYS A 341 -11.28 5.71 23.17
CA LYS A 341 -11.30 4.77 24.29
C LYS A 341 -12.49 5.01 25.21
N TRP A 342 -13.22 3.94 25.54
CA TRP A 342 -14.36 4.02 26.44
C TRP A 342 -14.67 2.67 27.09
N ARG A 343 -15.53 2.71 28.11
CA ARG A 343 -16.09 1.51 28.74
C ARG A 343 -17.56 1.39 28.47
N THR A 344 -17.99 0.14 28.34
CA THR A 344 -19.39 -0.24 28.39
C THR A 344 -19.63 -1.12 29.61
N GLY A 345 -20.81 -0.97 30.20
CA GLY A 345 -21.27 -1.79 31.32
C GLY A 345 -22.52 -2.56 30.92
N GLU A 346 -23.02 -3.37 31.85
CA GLU A 346 -24.26 -4.14 31.66
C GLU A 346 -25.47 -3.25 31.33
N SER A 347 -25.45 -1.99 31.77
CA SER A 347 -26.47 -0.97 31.50
C SER A 347 -26.61 -0.57 30.03
N THR A 348 -25.61 -0.83 29.18
CA THR A 348 -25.65 -0.50 27.76
C THR A 348 -26.00 -1.71 26.87
N GLY A 349 -26.35 -2.86 27.46
CA GLY A 349 -26.68 -4.09 26.73
C GLY A 349 -25.51 -4.69 25.93
N GLN A 350 -24.30 -4.20 26.14
CA GLN A 350 -23.07 -4.66 25.49
C GLN A 350 -22.19 -5.40 26.50
N VAL A 351 -21.34 -6.30 26.00
CA VAL A 351 -20.38 -7.02 26.85
C VAL A 351 -19.52 -6.02 27.61
N ALA A 352 -19.45 -6.17 28.93
CA ALA A 352 -18.65 -5.28 29.78
C ALA A 352 -17.16 -5.40 29.43
N ALA A 353 -16.64 -4.38 28.77
CA ALA A 353 -15.26 -4.33 28.30
C ALA A 353 -14.78 -2.87 28.21
N GLU A 354 -13.47 -2.70 28.28
CA GLU A 354 -12.81 -1.45 27.84
C GLU A 354 -12.52 -1.61 26.35
N TYR A 355 -12.95 -0.65 25.56
CA TYR A 355 -12.76 -0.66 24.13
C TYR A 355 -11.71 0.35 23.70
N THR A 356 -10.89 -0.06 22.75
CA THR A 356 -10.00 0.82 21.98
C THR A 356 -10.42 0.75 20.52
N GLN A 357 -10.78 1.88 19.93
CA GLN A 357 -11.11 1.96 18.50
C GLN A 357 -10.10 2.87 17.80
N GLY A 358 -9.53 2.39 16.70
CA GLY A 358 -8.90 3.23 15.70
C GLY A 358 -9.89 3.43 14.55
N SER A 359 -10.13 4.68 14.16
CA SER A 359 -10.95 5.00 13.00
C SER A 359 -10.38 6.18 12.23
N GLY A 360 -10.47 6.13 10.90
CA GLY A 360 -10.13 7.22 10.02
C GLY A 360 -10.95 7.16 8.74
N ARG A 361 -11.05 8.29 8.04
CA ARG A 361 -11.60 8.34 6.68
C ARG A 361 -10.47 8.71 5.74
N LEU A 362 -9.96 7.72 5.03
CA LEU A 362 -8.70 7.84 4.27
C LEU A 362 -8.84 7.14 2.93
N LEU A 363 -8.34 7.79 1.88
CA LEU A 363 -8.26 7.22 0.54
C LEU A 363 -6.93 7.62 -0.11
N PRO A 364 -6.10 6.66 -0.56
CA PRO A 364 -4.93 6.99 -1.36
C PRO A 364 -5.37 7.41 -2.77
N LEU A 365 -4.83 8.52 -3.26
CA LEU A 365 -5.04 9.09 -4.58
C LEU A 365 -3.76 8.90 -5.37
N ILE A 366 -3.82 8.13 -6.46
CA ILE A 366 -2.67 7.88 -7.32
C ILE A 366 -2.69 8.92 -8.44
N THR A 367 -1.99 10.03 -8.24
CA THR A 367 -1.97 11.17 -9.19
C THR A 367 -1.22 10.83 -10.47
N GLU A 368 -0.23 9.93 -10.39
CA GLU A 368 0.60 9.49 -11.51
C GLU A 368 0.18 8.13 -12.08
N ILE A 369 -1.10 7.74 -11.98
CA ILE A 369 -1.58 6.43 -12.47
C ILE A 369 -1.25 6.19 -13.96
N GLY A 370 -1.20 7.27 -14.77
CA GLY A 370 -0.81 7.23 -16.17
C GLY A 370 0.68 6.95 -16.43
N ALA A 371 1.54 7.05 -15.41
CA ALA A 371 2.95 6.70 -15.48
C ALA A 371 3.26 5.30 -14.92
N ILE A 372 2.26 4.65 -14.32
CA ILE A 372 2.40 3.32 -13.73
C ILE A 372 1.99 2.27 -14.76
N ILE A 373 2.84 1.25 -14.96
CA ILE A 373 2.56 0.09 -15.79
C ILE A 373 2.27 -1.12 -14.93
N CYS A 374 1.22 -1.86 -15.29
CA CYS A 374 0.90 -3.16 -14.72
C CYS A 374 1.11 -4.22 -15.79
N LEU A 375 1.91 -5.25 -15.49
CA LEU A 375 2.23 -6.35 -16.39
C LEU A 375 1.78 -7.69 -15.78
N GLN A 376 0.88 -8.40 -16.45
CA GLN A 376 0.53 -9.77 -16.09
C GLN A 376 1.52 -10.76 -16.72
N VAL A 377 2.19 -11.55 -15.88
CA VAL A 377 3.24 -12.50 -16.30
C VAL A 377 2.88 -13.97 -16.08
N ARG A 378 1.88 -14.24 -15.23
CA ARG A 378 1.42 -15.60 -14.90
C ARG A 378 -0.10 -15.66 -14.77
N GLY A 379 -0.64 -16.87 -14.65
CA GLY A 379 -2.06 -17.09 -14.36
C GLY A 379 -3.01 -16.72 -15.50
N PHE A 380 -2.55 -16.79 -16.75
CA PHE A 380 -3.37 -16.63 -17.95
C PHE A 380 -3.15 -17.81 -18.92
N GLU A 381 -4.11 -18.05 -19.79
CA GLU A 381 -3.98 -19.05 -20.86
C GLU A 381 -3.24 -18.46 -22.05
N GLU A 382 -2.18 -19.15 -22.52
CA GLU A 382 -1.36 -18.68 -23.63
C GLU A 382 -2.17 -18.62 -24.93
N LYS A 383 -2.07 -17.51 -25.67
CA LYS A 383 -2.67 -17.34 -26.99
C LYS A 383 -1.56 -17.23 -28.03
N GLU A 384 -1.84 -17.67 -29.27
CA GLU A 384 -0.88 -17.51 -30.36
C GLU A 384 -0.70 -16.02 -30.68
N VAL A 385 0.56 -15.58 -30.64
CA VAL A 385 0.92 -14.19 -30.86
C VAL A 385 1.30 -13.97 -32.33
N PRO A 386 0.46 -13.29 -33.15
CA PRO A 386 0.90 -12.78 -34.44
C PRO A 386 2.13 -11.88 -34.28
N ALA A 387 3.10 -12.04 -35.18
CA ALA A 387 4.25 -11.17 -35.28
C ALA A 387 3.82 -9.71 -35.52
N ASP A 388 4.66 -8.75 -35.16
CA ASP A 388 4.41 -7.35 -35.51
C ASP A 388 4.38 -7.15 -37.04
N ALA A 389 4.01 -5.94 -37.47
CA ALA A 389 3.94 -5.60 -38.91
C ALA A 389 5.28 -5.77 -39.66
N ASN A 390 6.39 -5.94 -38.94
CA ASN A 390 7.74 -6.14 -39.45
C ASN A 390 8.24 -7.59 -39.30
N GLY A 391 7.40 -8.52 -38.85
CA GLY A 391 7.75 -9.93 -38.65
C GLY A 391 8.55 -10.22 -37.37
N VAL A 392 8.65 -9.27 -36.44
CA VAL A 392 9.33 -9.45 -35.14
C VAL A 392 8.34 -10.02 -34.13
N ALA A 393 8.78 -11.06 -33.40
CA ALA A 393 7.98 -11.64 -32.33
C ALA A 393 7.72 -10.60 -31.23
N ARG A 394 6.44 -10.27 -30.98
CA ARG A 394 6.05 -9.36 -29.91
C ARG A 394 6.30 -10.03 -28.55
N THR A 395 6.89 -9.28 -27.62
CA THR A 395 7.20 -9.77 -26.26
C THR A 395 6.06 -9.56 -25.26
N TYR A 396 5.16 -8.59 -25.53
CA TYR A 396 3.98 -8.27 -24.72
C TYR A 396 2.86 -7.68 -25.58
N TRP A 397 1.63 -7.70 -25.06
CA TRP A 397 0.42 -7.08 -25.63
C TRP A 397 -0.22 -6.13 -24.64
N THR A 398 -1.03 -5.19 -25.12
CA THR A 398 -1.98 -4.53 -24.24
C THR A 398 -3.10 -5.51 -23.85
N LYS A 399 -3.71 -5.32 -22.69
CA LYS A 399 -4.83 -6.14 -22.22
C LYS A 399 -5.97 -6.16 -23.25
N SER A 400 -6.28 -5.00 -23.83
CA SER A 400 -7.31 -4.88 -24.87
C SER A 400 -7.04 -5.75 -26.11
N GLU A 401 -5.79 -5.80 -26.58
CA GLU A 401 -5.37 -6.67 -27.69
C GLU A 401 -5.49 -8.15 -27.30
N PHE A 402 -5.05 -8.51 -26.10
CA PHE A 402 -5.13 -9.89 -25.60
C PHE A 402 -6.58 -10.39 -25.46
N GLU A 403 -7.50 -9.56 -24.99
CA GLU A 403 -8.92 -9.89 -24.88
C GLU A 403 -9.61 -9.92 -26.27
N SER A 404 -9.19 -9.07 -27.20
CA SER A 404 -9.72 -9.04 -28.56
C SER A 404 -9.26 -10.22 -29.42
N ALA A 405 -8.07 -10.78 -29.14
CA ALA A 405 -7.56 -11.98 -29.81
C ALA A 405 -8.42 -13.24 -29.58
N THR A 406 -9.43 -13.18 -28.70
CA THR A 406 -10.40 -14.28 -28.46
C THR A 406 -11.63 -14.24 -29.38
N ALA A 407 -11.71 -13.32 -30.33
CA ALA A 407 -12.91 -13.13 -31.16
C ALA A 407 -12.77 -13.49 -32.65
N LEU A 408 -11.67 -14.13 -33.08
CA LEU A 408 -11.50 -14.55 -34.47
C LEU A 408 -11.39 -16.08 -34.58
N GLU A 409 -12.30 -16.62 -35.41
CA GLU A 409 -12.44 -18.00 -35.90
C GLU A 409 -13.32 -18.99 -35.10
N VAL A 410 -14.64 -18.72 -35.09
CA VAL A 410 -15.61 -19.71 -35.57
C VAL A 410 -16.61 -18.98 -36.47
N GLY A 411 -16.40 -19.09 -37.79
CA GLY A 411 -17.27 -18.56 -38.84
C GLY A 411 -16.87 -19.10 -40.19
#